data_AF-A0A2A6P1R6-F1
#
_entry.id   AF-A0A2A6P1R6-F1
#
_cell.length_a   1.000
_cell.length_b   1.000
_cell.length_c   1.000
_cell.angle_alpha   90.00
_cell.angle_beta   90.00
_cell.angle_gamma   90.00
#
_symmetry.space_group_name_H-M   'P 1'
#
loop_
_entity.id
_entity.type
_entity.pdbx_description
1 polymer ?
#
loop_
_entity_poly.entity_id
_entity_poly.type
_entity_poly.pdbx_seq_one_letter_code
_entity_poly.pdbx_strand_id
1 'polypeptide(L)'
;MDSSQFNPRHLNPFAPSVTQQNTDVPVGQQADDASLQASFEEHVSGLQHGTGSGRRRRGYSQAFGEDVALIREAKRATLDKGVPARSVANAGTDVQNLSIWLRQDNRGQIAGRLGQDSLVADVRDYINNGGGPRSVVSSVNKLMPGTLPTLDEVLGRAPRALEPYPADARLINGAVWHAAGDVGASTGEQRRPIHMRATRLRALSDWLKKENRGSIVGRLNGNQPQQDAFQEDVTVFRGSGRNRTLMDADLAILRNYLQAVEADQVLGLQGREQPGFPSMEGVRTFVGAPSPDIYS
;
A
#
# COMPACT_ATOMS: atom_id res chain seq x y z
N MET A 1 20.90 53.14 39.83
CA MET A 1 20.30 53.18 38.48
C MET A 1 21.45 52.97 37.51
N ASP A 2 21.63 51.75 36.98
CA ASP A 2 20.94 51.20 35.77
C ASP A 2 21.94 51.35 34.58
N SER A 3 22.21 50.42 33.66
CA SER A 3 21.75 49.05 33.39
C SER A 3 22.70 48.37 32.37
N SER A 4 22.71 47.02 32.35
CA SER A 4 22.71 46.10 31.18
C SER A 4 23.74 46.31 30.02
N GLN A 5 24.39 45.31 29.41
CA GLN A 5 23.97 43.95 29.06
C GLN A 5 25.13 43.22 28.33
N PHE A 6 25.47 41.98 28.71
CA PHE A 6 25.72 40.86 27.76
C PHE A 6 25.90 39.53 28.50
N ASN A 7 25.13 38.50 28.12
CA ASN A 7 25.45 37.09 28.32
C ASN A 7 24.65 36.24 27.30
N PRO A 8 25.25 35.20 26.71
CA PRO A 8 24.69 33.86 26.94
C PRO A 8 25.71 32.74 27.21
N ARG A 9 25.29 31.83 28.10
CA ARG A 9 25.91 30.58 28.62
C ARG A 9 26.25 29.56 27.52
N HIS A 10 27.46 28.98 27.46
CA HIS A 10 28.04 27.84 28.21
C HIS A 10 27.40 26.45 27.94
N LEU A 11 28.16 25.58 27.26
CA LEU A 11 27.90 24.16 26.99
C LEU A 11 28.70 23.24 27.95
N ASN A 12 27.98 22.25 28.46
CA ASN A 12 28.35 20.91 28.99
C ASN A 12 29.34 20.73 30.16
N PRO A 13 28.81 20.50 31.37
CA PRO A 13 29.38 19.62 32.38
C PRO A 13 28.81 18.18 32.26
N PHE A 14 29.41 17.22 32.97
CA PHE A 14 29.02 15.78 33.09
C PHE A 14 29.76 14.78 32.19
N ALA A 15 31.08 14.72 32.37
CA ALA A 15 31.77 13.44 32.49
C ALA A 15 31.84 13.06 33.99
N PRO A 16 31.46 11.85 34.42
CA PRO A 16 31.83 11.36 35.73
C PRO A 16 33.04 10.43 35.66
N SER A 17 34.03 10.81 36.46
CA SER A 17 35.25 10.08 36.82
C SER A 17 34.94 8.74 37.49
N VAL A 18 35.58 7.65 37.05
CA VAL A 18 35.54 6.37 37.75
C VAL A 18 36.67 6.36 38.80
N THR A 19 36.26 6.48 40.06
CA THR A 19 37.09 6.28 41.25
C THR A 19 37.42 4.80 41.40
N GLN A 20 38.72 4.48 41.51
CA GLN A 20 39.21 3.18 41.97
C GLN A 20 38.79 2.94 43.42
N GLN A 21 38.00 1.90 43.66
CA GLN A 21 37.89 1.25 44.96
C GLN A 21 38.34 -0.20 44.80
N ASN A 22 39.54 -0.48 45.32
CA ASN A 22 40.00 -1.83 45.59
C ASN A 22 39.11 -2.43 46.69
N THR A 23 38.50 -3.57 46.39
CA THR A 23 38.01 -4.50 47.40
C THR A 23 38.65 -5.86 47.13
N ASP A 24 39.37 -6.34 48.15
CA ASP A 24 40.00 -7.65 48.23
C ASP A 24 39.03 -8.80 47.96
N VAL A 25 39.40 -9.70 47.04
CA VAL A 25 38.86 -11.06 46.89
C VAL A 25 40.05 -11.96 46.45
N PRO A 26 40.16 -13.20 46.96
CA PRO A 26 41.46 -13.82 47.23
C PRO A 26 42.06 -14.56 46.04
N VAL A 27 43.36 -14.81 46.19
CA VAL A 27 44.24 -15.66 45.37
C VAL A 27 43.57 -16.98 44.98
N GLY A 28 43.48 -17.21 43.67
CA GLY A 28 43.17 -18.51 43.10
C GLY A 28 43.21 -18.44 41.58
N GLN A 29 44.19 -19.13 40.98
CA GLN A 29 44.33 -19.40 39.54
C GLN A 29 44.88 -18.25 38.70
N GLN A 30 46.21 -18.13 38.76
CA GLN A 30 47.01 -17.56 37.69
C GLN A 30 46.74 -18.41 36.43
N ALA A 31 45.86 -17.92 35.56
CA ALA A 31 45.63 -18.52 34.26
C ALA A 31 46.91 -18.33 33.45
N ASP A 32 47.53 -19.44 33.06
CA ASP A 32 48.76 -19.48 32.29
C ASP A 32 48.62 -18.58 31.05
N ASP A 33 49.65 -17.79 30.72
CA ASP A 33 49.64 -16.94 29.51
C ASP A 33 49.37 -17.77 28.24
N ALA A 34 49.69 -19.07 28.25
CA ALA A 34 49.33 -20.03 27.20
C ALA A 34 47.81 -20.27 27.07
N SER A 35 47.05 -20.22 28.16
CA SER A 35 45.59 -20.33 28.15
C SER A 35 44.93 -19.04 27.67
N LEU A 36 45.52 -17.87 27.95
CA LEU A 36 45.07 -16.59 27.40
C LEU A 36 45.39 -16.48 25.90
N GLN A 37 46.56 -16.97 25.47
CA GLN A 37 46.93 -17.08 24.06
C GLN A 37 46.03 -18.08 23.32
N ALA A 38 45.72 -19.23 23.90
CA ALA A 38 44.82 -20.22 23.31
C ALA A 38 43.37 -19.74 23.24
N SER A 39 42.89 -19.01 24.27
CA SER A 39 41.56 -18.39 24.26
C SER A 39 41.48 -17.22 23.26
N PHE A 40 42.57 -16.47 23.09
CA PHE A 40 42.70 -15.44 22.06
C PHE A 40 42.78 -16.04 20.66
N GLU A 41 43.53 -17.14 20.46
CA GLU A 41 43.60 -17.87 19.19
C GLU A 41 42.30 -18.62 18.87
N GLU A 42 41.52 -19.05 19.86
CA GLU A 42 40.17 -19.59 19.68
C GLU A 42 39.15 -18.48 19.34
N HIS A 43 39.27 -17.29 19.95
CA HIS A 43 38.48 -16.12 19.56
C HIS A 43 38.89 -15.56 18.18
N VAL A 44 40.18 -15.58 17.84
CA VAL A 44 40.69 -15.20 16.51
C VAL A 44 40.33 -16.27 15.47
N SER A 45 40.29 -17.55 15.83
CA SER A 45 39.76 -18.62 14.98
C SER A 45 38.24 -18.48 14.80
N GLY A 46 37.51 -18.04 15.82
CA GLY A 46 36.09 -17.67 15.71
C GLY A 46 35.86 -16.46 14.80
N LEU A 47 36.77 -15.48 14.81
CA LEU A 47 36.75 -14.32 13.92
C LEU A 47 37.28 -14.63 12.50
N GLN A 48 38.10 -15.66 12.30
CA GLN A 48 38.51 -16.16 10.98
C GLN A 48 37.43 -17.00 10.27
N HIS A 49 36.38 -17.42 10.99
CA HIS A 49 35.16 -17.94 10.38
C HIS A 49 34.13 -16.84 10.06
N GLY A 50 34.42 -15.58 10.38
CA GLY A 50 33.73 -14.41 9.87
C GLY A 50 34.43 -13.87 8.63
N THR A 51 33.72 -13.83 7.50
CA THR A 51 34.14 -13.18 6.23
C THR A 51 35.15 -13.92 5.34
N GLY A 52 34.94 -15.22 5.16
CA GLY A 52 35.40 -15.96 3.98
C GLY A 52 34.33 -16.01 2.89
N SER A 53 34.01 -14.87 2.25
CA SER A 53 33.20 -14.79 1.03
C SER A 53 33.99 -15.40 -0.16
N GLY A 54 34.20 -16.70 -0.13
CA GLY A 54 35.06 -17.39 -1.09
C GLY A 54 34.61 -18.82 -1.29
N ARG A 55 33.77 -19.03 -2.31
CA ARG A 55 33.41 -20.34 -2.88
C ARG A 55 32.42 -21.18 -2.06
N ARG A 56 31.20 -20.68 -1.83
CA ARG A 56 30.01 -21.54 -1.66
C ARG A 56 28.86 -21.04 -2.54
N ARG A 57 28.63 -21.80 -3.62
CA ARG A 57 27.40 -21.96 -4.44
C ARG A 57 26.93 -20.79 -5.35
N ARG A 58 27.48 -20.74 -6.58
CA ARG A 58 26.93 -19.94 -7.71
C ARG A 58 25.44 -20.20 -8.04
N GLY A 59 24.87 -21.31 -7.57
CA GLY A 59 23.46 -21.67 -7.85
C GLY A 59 22.41 -20.93 -7.01
N TYR A 60 22.77 -20.29 -5.88
CA TYR A 60 21.81 -19.64 -4.97
C TYR A 60 21.60 -18.14 -5.25
N SER A 61 22.38 -17.57 -6.18
CA SER A 61 22.18 -16.21 -6.70
C SER A 61 21.28 -16.18 -7.94
N GLN A 62 20.78 -17.33 -8.37
CA GLN A 62 19.97 -17.48 -9.57
C GLN A 62 18.57 -17.98 -9.20
N ALA A 63 17.57 -17.44 -9.89
CA ALA A 63 16.19 -17.91 -9.81
C ALA A 63 16.07 -19.41 -10.21
N PHE A 64 14.92 -20.02 -9.94
CA PHE A 64 14.59 -21.33 -10.50
C PHE A 64 14.52 -21.27 -12.02
N GLY A 65 15.03 -22.31 -12.71
CA GLY A 65 15.05 -22.31 -14.18
C GLY A 65 13.63 -22.28 -14.75
N GLU A 66 12.74 -22.98 -14.08
CA GLU A 66 11.30 -23.03 -14.31
C GLU A 66 10.67 -21.66 -14.11
N ASP A 67 11.06 -20.93 -13.06
CA ASP A 67 10.58 -19.57 -12.83
C ASP A 67 11.11 -18.59 -13.89
N VAL A 68 12.36 -18.76 -14.35
CA VAL A 68 12.91 -17.94 -15.46
C VAL A 68 12.13 -18.17 -16.74
N ALA A 69 11.80 -19.42 -17.07
CA ALA A 69 10.98 -19.75 -18.24
C ALA A 69 9.56 -19.18 -18.11
N LEU A 70 8.94 -19.35 -16.94
CA LEU A 70 7.63 -18.78 -16.60
C LEU A 70 7.61 -17.26 -16.76
N ILE A 71 8.58 -16.55 -16.17
CA ILE A 71 8.68 -15.09 -16.25
C ILE A 71 8.87 -14.64 -17.70
N ARG A 72 9.68 -15.36 -18.50
CA ARG A 72 9.89 -15.01 -19.91
C ARG A 72 8.59 -15.09 -20.71
N GLU A 73 7.85 -16.18 -20.59
CA GLU A 73 6.58 -16.34 -21.32
C GLU A 73 5.53 -15.35 -20.84
N ALA A 74 5.41 -15.17 -19.52
CA ALA A 74 4.50 -14.20 -18.93
C ALA A 74 4.79 -12.77 -19.41
N LYS A 75 6.07 -12.36 -19.47
CA LYS A 75 6.45 -11.05 -20.01
C LYS A 75 6.04 -10.88 -21.47
N ARG A 76 6.21 -11.91 -22.31
CA ARG A 76 5.78 -11.87 -23.71
C ARG A 76 4.26 -11.68 -23.82
N ALA A 77 3.49 -12.53 -23.13
CA ALA A 77 2.04 -12.44 -23.13
C ALA A 77 1.51 -11.10 -22.60
N THR A 78 2.19 -10.50 -21.61
CA THR A 78 1.80 -9.18 -21.07
C THR A 78 2.16 -8.03 -22.03
N LEU A 79 3.26 -8.13 -22.79
CA LEU A 79 3.60 -7.18 -23.85
C LEU A 79 2.61 -7.23 -25.00
N ASP A 80 2.19 -8.43 -25.42
CA ASP A 80 1.20 -8.63 -26.49
C ASP A 80 -0.17 -8.00 -26.15
N LYS A 81 -0.45 -7.82 -24.85
CA LYS A 81 -1.64 -7.11 -24.34
C LYS A 81 -1.48 -5.59 -24.27
N GLY A 82 -0.38 -5.03 -24.76
CA GLY A 82 -0.14 -3.59 -24.83
C GLY A 82 0.34 -2.94 -23.52
N VAL A 83 0.79 -3.73 -22.53
CA VAL A 83 1.35 -3.16 -21.29
C VAL A 83 2.75 -2.56 -21.55
N PRO A 84 3.08 -1.36 -21.03
CA PRO A 84 4.36 -0.71 -21.32
C PRO A 84 5.57 -1.57 -20.98
N ALA A 85 6.54 -1.67 -21.91
CA ALA A 85 7.70 -2.56 -21.77
C ALA A 85 8.50 -2.34 -20.49
N ARG A 86 8.66 -1.08 -20.06
CA ARG A 86 9.34 -0.76 -18.80
C ARG A 86 8.58 -1.28 -17.57
N SER A 87 7.24 -1.24 -17.59
CA SER A 87 6.40 -1.79 -16.53
C SER A 87 6.50 -3.32 -16.45
N VAL A 88 6.57 -3.99 -17.62
CA VAL A 88 6.76 -5.44 -17.73
C VAL A 88 8.16 -5.86 -17.26
N ALA A 89 9.20 -5.09 -17.62
CA ALA A 89 10.56 -5.34 -17.18
C ALA A 89 10.70 -5.27 -15.65
N ASN A 90 10.18 -4.20 -15.03
CA ASN A 90 10.21 -4.03 -13.58
C ASN A 90 9.45 -5.17 -12.86
N ALA A 91 8.29 -5.57 -13.38
CA ALA A 91 7.55 -6.69 -12.82
C ALA A 91 8.34 -8.01 -12.92
N GLY A 92 9.03 -8.23 -14.04
CA GLY A 92 9.92 -9.38 -14.21
C GLY A 92 11.04 -9.42 -13.16
N THR A 93 11.68 -8.28 -12.90
CA THR A 93 12.73 -8.16 -11.87
C THR A 93 12.20 -8.49 -10.47
N ASP A 94 11.03 -7.95 -10.09
CA ASP A 94 10.42 -8.25 -8.78
C ASP A 94 10.13 -9.75 -8.61
N VAL A 95 9.55 -10.40 -9.63
CA VAL A 95 9.23 -11.84 -9.58
C VAL A 95 10.51 -12.69 -9.59
N GLN A 96 11.54 -12.26 -10.31
CA GLN A 96 12.84 -12.94 -10.31
C GLN A 96 13.52 -12.86 -8.93
N ASN A 97 13.47 -11.70 -8.27
CA ASN A 97 14.02 -11.52 -6.93
C ASN A 97 13.28 -12.38 -5.89
N LEU A 98 11.96 -12.50 -6.01
CA LEU A 98 11.18 -13.44 -5.21
C LEU A 98 11.66 -14.89 -5.42
N SER A 99 11.85 -15.32 -6.67
CA SER A 99 12.38 -16.67 -6.98
C SER A 99 13.77 -16.93 -6.39
N ILE A 100 14.66 -15.93 -6.44
CA ILE A 100 15.98 -15.99 -5.81
C ILE A 100 15.85 -16.16 -4.29
N TRP A 101 15.03 -15.33 -3.64
CA TRP A 101 14.82 -15.40 -2.20
C TRP A 101 14.23 -16.75 -1.78
N LEU A 102 13.23 -17.25 -2.50
CA LEU A 102 12.63 -18.57 -2.26
C LEU A 102 13.70 -19.68 -2.28
N ARG A 103 14.62 -19.64 -3.26
CA ARG A 103 15.72 -20.61 -3.35
C ARG A 103 16.67 -20.48 -2.16
N GLN A 104 17.02 -19.26 -1.76
CA GLN A 104 17.91 -18.98 -0.63
C GLN A 104 17.33 -19.48 0.69
N ASP A 105 16.01 -19.39 0.84
CA ASP A 105 15.27 -19.86 2.00
C ASP A 105 14.84 -21.34 1.91
N ASN A 106 15.41 -22.11 0.96
CA ASN A 106 15.11 -23.53 0.71
C ASN A 106 13.64 -23.84 0.46
N ARG A 107 12.90 -22.90 -0.13
CA ARG A 107 11.52 -23.09 -0.59
C ARG A 107 11.49 -23.56 -2.03
N GLY A 108 10.35 -24.12 -2.45
CA GLY A 108 10.11 -24.49 -3.84
C GLY A 108 10.12 -23.30 -4.80
N GLN A 109 9.93 -23.58 -6.09
CA GLN A 109 9.81 -22.58 -7.17
C GLN A 109 8.39 -22.02 -7.30
N ILE A 110 8.25 -20.82 -7.86
CA ILE A 110 6.94 -20.18 -8.10
C ILE A 110 6.09 -21.04 -9.04
N ALA A 111 6.68 -21.54 -10.13
CA ALA A 111 5.98 -22.33 -11.14
C ALA A 111 5.27 -23.58 -10.57
N GLY A 112 5.85 -24.22 -9.55
CA GLY A 112 5.26 -25.39 -8.90
C GLY A 112 4.16 -25.08 -7.89
N ARG A 113 3.91 -23.79 -7.61
CA ARG A 113 2.97 -23.33 -6.57
C ARG A 113 1.95 -22.31 -7.08
N LEU A 114 1.80 -22.17 -8.39
CA LEU A 114 0.75 -21.33 -8.95
C LEU A 114 -0.62 -21.83 -8.48
N GLY A 115 -1.43 -20.93 -7.91
CA GLY A 115 -2.75 -21.26 -7.36
C GLY A 115 -2.75 -21.96 -6.01
N GLN A 116 -1.59 -22.07 -5.33
CA GLN A 116 -1.50 -22.64 -3.99
C GLN A 116 -1.37 -21.56 -2.91
N ASP A 117 -2.01 -21.79 -1.76
CA ASP A 117 -1.92 -20.89 -0.60
C ASP A 117 -0.50 -20.76 -0.04
N SER A 118 0.35 -21.78 -0.28
CA SER A 118 1.77 -21.77 0.07
C SER A 118 2.51 -20.59 -0.56
N LEU A 119 2.18 -20.23 -1.81
CA LEU A 119 2.78 -19.08 -2.47
C LEU A 119 2.35 -17.75 -1.83
N VAL A 120 1.11 -17.66 -1.33
CA VAL A 120 0.62 -16.46 -0.64
C VAL A 120 1.38 -16.26 0.68
N ALA A 121 1.58 -17.34 1.45
CA ALA A 121 2.37 -17.31 2.67
C ALA A 121 3.84 -16.94 2.41
N ASP A 122 4.45 -17.52 1.37
CA ASP A 122 5.83 -17.22 0.98
C ASP A 122 6.00 -15.75 0.53
N VAL A 123 5.05 -15.19 -0.22
CA VAL A 123 5.11 -13.78 -0.63
C VAL A 123 4.93 -12.85 0.56
N ARG A 124 4.04 -13.19 1.51
CA ARG A 124 3.91 -12.44 2.78
C ARG A 124 5.24 -12.41 3.52
N ASP A 125 5.89 -13.56 3.62
CA ASP A 125 7.15 -13.72 4.35
C ASP A 125 8.31 -12.98 3.64
N TYR A 126 8.38 -13.08 2.32
CA TYR A 126 9.31 -12.30 1.51
C TYR A 126 9.19 -10.79 1.77
N ILE A 127 7.96 -10.27 1.88
CA ILE A 127 7.71 -8.85 2.14
C ILE A 127 8.09 -8.46 3.58
N ASN A 128 7.80 -9.31 4.56
CA ASN A 128 7.96 -8.97 5.98
C ASN A 128 9.38 -9.23 6.50
N ASN A 129 9.99 -10.33 6.06
CA ASN A 129 11.25 -10.85 6.60
C ASN A 129 12.34 -10.98 5.52
N GLY A 130 11.95 -11.17 4.25
CA GLY A 130 12.88 -11.35 3.13
C GLY A 130 13.42 -10.07 2.49
N GLY A 131 13.03 -8.89 2.99
CA GLY A 131 13.44 -7.59 2.42
C GLY A 131 12.81 -7.27 1.05
N GLY A 132 11.80 -8.05 0.64
CA GLY A 132 11.14 -7.90 -0.65
C GLY A 132 10.24 -6.66 -0.73
N PRO A 133 10.15 -6.00 -1.90
CA PRO A 133 9.28 -4.85 -2.05
C PRO A 133 7.81 -5.30 -2.07
N ARG A 134 6.94 -4.49 -1.47
CA ARG A 134 5.47 -4.69 -1.50
C ARG A 134 4.89 -4.73 -2.92
N SER A 135 5.59 -4.13 -3.89
CA SER A 135 5.21 -4.15 -5.32
C SER A 135 5.18 -5.57 -5.89
N VAL A 136 5.87 -6.53 -5.29
CA VAL A 136 5.95 -7.92 -5.75
C VAL A 136 4.57 -8.53 -5.97
N VAL A 137 3.57 -8.22 -5.13
CA VAL A 137 2.18 -8.71 -5.31
C VAL A 137 1.59 -8.20 -6.62
N SER A 138 1.75 -6.91 -6.90
CA SER A 138 1.28 -6.31 -8.15
C SER A 138 2.08 -6.77 -9.37
N SER A 139 3.37 -7.05 -9.19
CA SER A 139 4.27 -7.54 -10.23
C SER A 139 3.94 -8.98 -10.62
N VAL A 140 3.69 -9.85 -9.63
CA VAL A 140 3.18 -11.22 -9.83
C VAL A 140 1.85 -11.17 -10.56
N ASN A 141 0.86 -10.42 -10.07
CA ASN A 141 -0.46 -10.35 -10.72
C ASN A 141 -0.46 -9.66 -12.09
N LYS A 142 0.57 -8.87 -12.41
CA LYS A 142 0.72 -8.28 -13.75
C LYS A 142 1.22 -9.28 -14.78
N LEU A 143 2.17 -10.14 -14.37
CA LEU A 143 2.72 -11.18 -15.23
C LEU A 143 1.82 -12.42 -15.26
N MET A 144 1.23 -12.76 -14.13
CA MET A 144 0.42 -13.96 -13.91
C MET A 144 -0.88 -13.55 -13.20
N PRO A 145 -1.87 -13.00 -13.92
CA PRO A 145 -3.11 -12.49 -13.34
C PRO A 145 -3.86 -13.53 -12.51
N GLY A 146 -4.34 -13.11 -11.33
CA GLY A 146 -5.11 -13.96 -10.43
C GLY A 146 -4.29 -14.93 -9.58
N THR A 147 -2.95 -14.91 -9.67
CA THR A 147 -2.07 -15.80 -8.89
C THR A 147 -2.05 -15.48 -7.41
N LEU A 148 -2.08 -14.19 -7.06
CA LEU A 148 -2.08 -13.73 -5.67
C LEU A 148 -3.36 -12.93 -5.38
N PRO A 149 -3.85 -13.00 -4.13
CA PRO A 149 -4.86 -12.08 -3.66
C PRO A 149 -4.29 -10.65 -3.59
N THR A 150 -5.11 -9.69 -3.17
CA THR A 150 -4.68 -8.30 -3.03
C THR A 150 -3.56 -8.16 -2.00
N LEU A 151 -2.77 -7.09 -2.08
CA LEU A 151 -1.70 -6.83 -1.11
C LEU A 151 -2.20 -6.77 0.34
N ASP A 152 -3.43 -6.29 0.55
CA ASP A 152 -4.01 -6.24 1.88
C ASP A 152 -4.31 -7.67 2.39
N GLU A 153 -4.94 -8.52 1.58
CA GLU A 153 -5.18 -9.94 1.90
C GLU A 153 -3.89 -10.74 2.10
N VAL A 154 -2.90 -10.56 1.21
CA VAL A 154 -1.56 -11.18 1.36
C VAL A 154 -0.98 -10.81 2.71
N LEU A 155 -1.19 -9.61 3.22
CA LEU A 155 -0.61 -9.17 4.49
C LEU A 155 -1.53 -9.40 5.71
N GLY A 156 -2.63 -10.15 5.54
CA GLY A 156 -3.60 -10.36 6.61
C GLY A 156 -4.24 -9.06 7.09
N ARG A 157 -4.26 -8.04 6.22
CA ARG A 157 -4.96 -6.78 6.45
C ARG A 157 -6.38 -7.00 5.94
N ALA A 158 -7.37 -6.58 6.73
CA ALA A 158 -8.74 -6.61 6.28
C ALA A 158 -8.84 -6.00 4.88
N PRO A 159 -9.41 -6.71 3.89
CA PRO A 159 -9.67 -6.12 2.58
C PRO A 159 -10.49 -4.85 2.83
N ARG A 160 -10.03 -3.71 2.31
CA ARG A 160 -10.73 -2.44 2.49
C ARG A 160 -11.96 -2.40 1.60
N ALA A 161 -12.98 -3.19 1.91
CA ALA A 161 -14.34 -2.78 1.66
C ALA A 161 -14.57 -1.55 2.54
N LEU A 162 -14.29 -0.37 1.98
CA LEU A 162 -14.66 0.87 2.64
C LEU A 162 -16.18 0.90 2.65
N GLU A 163 -16.77 1.01 3.83
CA GLU A 163 -18.20 1.13 3.99
C GLU A 163 -18.56 2.57 4.39
N PRO A 164 -18.41 3.54 3.48
CA PRO A 164 -18.81 4.90 3.76
C PRO A 164 -20.32 4.95 4.08
N TYR A 165 -20.75 6.00 4.77
CA TYR A 165 -22.16 6.32 4.86
C TYR A 165 -22.78 6.37 3.45
N PRO A 166 -23.99 5.80 3.24
CA PRO A 166 -24.62 5.81 1.91
C PRO A 166 -24.76 7.22 1.31
N ALA A 167 -25.05 8.22 2.15
CA ALA A 167 -25.15 9.61 1.72
C ALA A 167 -23.78 10.19 1.30
N ASP A 168 -22.71 9.86 2.02
CA ASP A 168 -21.35 10.26 1.65
C ASP A 168 -20.90 9.58 0.36
N ALA A 169 -21.25 8.31 0.14
CA ALA A 169 -20.92 7.61 -1.09
C ALA A 169 -21.51 8.31 -2.33
N ARG A 170 -22.77 8.76 -2.24
CA ARG A 170 -23.45 9.53 -3.29
C ARG A 170 -22.76 10.89 -3.51
N LEU A 171 -22.49 11.62 -2.43
CA LEU A 171 -21.80 12.92 -2.47
C LEU A 171 -20.40 12.79 -3.12
N ILE A 172 -19.61 11.82 -2.68
CA ILE A 172 -18.26 11.56 -3.21
C ILE A 172 -18.33 11.21 -4.70
N ASN A 173 -19.26 10.36 -5.12
CA ASN A 173 -19.40 9.99 -6.53
C ASN A 173 -19.77 11.19 -7.40
N GLY A 174 -20.72 12.02 -6.96
CA GLY A 174 -21.10 13.26 -7.67
C GLY A 174 -19.94 14.24 -7.78
N ALA A 175 -19.24 14.51 -6.67
CA ALA A 175 -18.11 15.44 -6.63
C ALA A 175 -16.93 14.97 -7.50
N VAL A 176 -16.64 13.66 -7.49
CA VAL A 176 -15.57 13.07 -8.31
C VAL A 176 -15.93 13.09 -9.79
N TRP A 177 -17.20 12.84 -10.14
CA TRP A 177 -17.67 13.00 -11.51
C TRP A 177 -17.48 14.44 -11.96
N HIS A 178 -18.02 15.40 -11.20
CA HIS A 178 -17.95 16.84 -11.51
C HIS A 178 -16.50 17.29 -11.72
N ALA A 179 -15.62 16.98 -10.76
CA ALA A 179 -14.21 17.33 -10.85
C ALA A 179 -13.49 16.68 -12.05
N ALA A 180 -13.94 15.50 -12.52
CA ALA A 180 -13.40 14.87 -13.73
C ALA A 180 -13.86 15.58 -15.00
N GLY A 181 -15.11 16.05 -15.03
CA GLY A 181 -15.64 16.89 -16.10
C GLY A 181 -14.89 18.21 -16.22
N ASP A 182 -14.67 18.91 -15.10
CA ASP A 182 -14.00 20.22 -15.06
C ASP A 182 -12.59 20.20 -15.66
N VAL A 183 -11.86 19.09 -15.48
CA VAL A 183 -10.48 18.94 -15.97
C VAL A 183 -10.38 18.16 -17.28
N GLY A 184 -11.52 17.79 -17.89
CA GLY A 184 -11.55 17.02 -19.14
C GLY A 184 -10.93 15.61 -19.05
N ALA A 185 -10.97 14.97 -17.88
CA ALA A 185 -10.39 13.65 -17.67
C ALA A 185 -11.23 12.54 -18.34
N SER A 186 -10.84 12.15 -19.54
CA SER A 186 -11.55 11.17 -20.38
C SER A 186 -10.95 9.76 -20.33
N THR A 187 -9.66 9.62 -20.01
CA THR A 187 -9.00 8.31 -19.94
C THR A 187 -8.86 7.78 -18.50
N GLY A 188 -8.65 6.47 -18.35
CA GLY A 188 -8.42 5.85 -17.05
C GLY A 188 -7.20 6.40 -16.31
N GLU A 189 -6.12 6.73 -17.01
CA GLU A 189 -4.93 7.33 -16.42
C GLU A 189 -5.19 8.77 -15.93
N GLN A 190 -5.92 9.57 -16.71
CA GLN A 190 -6.32 10.92 -16.34
C GLN A 190 -7.26 10.92 -15.13
N ARG A 191 -8.12 9.90 -14.99
CA ARG A 191 -9.05 9.76 -13.86
C ARG A 191 -8.40 9.20 -12.60
N ARG A 192 -7.22 8.60 -12.71
CA ARG A 192 -6.54 7.94 -11.58
C ARG A 192 -6.34 8.86 -10.36
N PRO A 193 -5.88 10.12 -10.49
CA PRO A 193 -5.75 11.02 -9.34
C PRO A 193 -7.10 11.27 -8.65
N ILE A 194 -8.18 11.42 -9.42
CA ILE A 194 -9.53 11.70 -8.93
C ILE A 194 -10.11 10.47 -8.20
N HIS A 195 -9.89 9.27 -8.74
CA HIS A 195 -10.24 8.02 -8.05
C HIS A 195 -9.48 7.86 -6.72
N MET A 196 -8.22 8.26 -6.66
CA MET A 196 -7.47 8.26 -5.40
C MET A 196 -8.06 9.22 -4.37
N ARG A 197 -8.57 10.40 -4.78
CA ARG A 197 -9.32 11.30 -3.89
C ARG A 197 -10.57 10.60 -3.35
N ALA A 198 -11.34 9.95 -4.23
CA ALA A 198 -12.54 9.22 -3.87
C ALA A 198 -12.25 8.14 -2.81
N THR A 199 -11.18 7.38 -2.99
CA THR A 199 -10.75 6.36 -2.02
C THR A 199 -10.43 6.95 -0.65
N ARG A 200 -9.72 8.08 -0.60
CA ARG A 200 -9.40 8.76 0.66
C ARG A 200 -10.64 9.30 1.38
N LEU A 201 -11.59 9.86 0.62
CA LEU A 201 -12.86 10.34 1.17
C LEU A 201 -13.75 9.21 1.67
N ARG A 202 -13.81 8.08 0.95
CA ARG A 202 -14.54 6.89 1.43
C ARG A 202 -13.90 6.32 2.69
N ALA A 203 -12.58 6.40 2.82
CA ALA A 203 -11.87 5.99 4.03
C ALA A 203 -12.17 6.90 5.23
N LEU A 204 -12.30 8.21 5.01
CA LEU A 204 -12.76 9.15 6.04
C LEU A 204 -14.18 8.80 6.50
N SER A 205 -15.11 8.60 5.56
CA SER A 205 -16.50 8.28 5.88
C SER A 205 -16.65 6.94 6.61
N ASP A 206 -15.92 5.91 6.17
CA ASP A 206 -15.85 4.61 6.83
C ASP A 206 -15.28 4.72 8.26
N TRP A 207 -14.25 5.55 8.46
CA TRP A 207 -13.71 5.81 9.80
C TRP A 207 -14.71 6.56 10.68
N LEU A 208 -15.37 7.61 10.18
CA LEU A 208 -16.41 8.31 10.93
C LEU A 208 -17.51 7.34 11.37
N LYS A 209 -17.94 6.43 10.48
CA LYS A 209 -18.92 5.39 10.80
C LYS A 209 -18.44 4.48 11.95
N LYS A 210 -17.19 4.02 11.91
CA LYS A 210 -16.58 3.15 12.93
C LYS A 210 -16.43 3.84 14.29
N GLU A 211 -16.14 5.14 14.29
CA GLU A 211 -16.03 5.96 15.51
C GLU A 211 -17.39 6.47 16.02
N ASN A 212 -18.52 6.00 15.45
CA ASN A 212 -19.88 6.46 15.78
C ASN A 212 -20.07 7.98 15.61
N ARG A 213 -19.39 8.56 14.62
CA ARG A 213 -19.44 9.98 14.25
C ARG A 213 -20.39 10.19 13.08
N GLY A 214 -21.07 11.34 13.04
CA GLY A 214 -21.95 11.71 11.93
C GLY A 214 -21.24 11.74 10.56
N SER A 215 -22.01 11.60 9.49
CA SER A 215 -21.52 11.55 8.10
C SER A 215 -20.87 12.85 7.63
N ILE A 216 -20.05 12.78 6.58
CA ILE A 216 -19.41 13.96 5.97
C ILE A 216 -20.47 14.94 5.49
N VAL A 217 -21.48 14.47 4.77
CA VAL A 217 -22.54 15.34 4.22
C VAL A 217 -23.33 16.05 5.32
N GLY A 218 -23.65 15.36 6.42
CA GLY A 218 -24.40 15.94 7.53
C GLY A 218 -23.59 17.01 8.26
N ARG A 219 -22.27 16.86 8.31
CA ARG A 219 -21.36 17.81 8.94
C ARG A 219 -21.04 19.01 8.06
N LEU A 220 -20.88 18.80 6.75
CA LEU A 220 -20.67 19.89 5.79
C LEU A 220 -21.89 20.81 5.70
N ASN A 221 -23.10 20.25 5.77
CA ASN A 221 -24.35 21.02 5.77
C ASN A 221 -24.79 21.45 7.18
N GLY A 222 -23.98 21.13 8.20
CA GLY A 222 -24.27 21.43 9.59
C GLY A 222 -23.99 22.89 9.96
N ASN A 223 -24.35 23.26 11.19
CA ASN A 223 -24.02 24.56 11.78
C ASN A 223 -22.52 24.68 12.10
N GLN A 224 -22.08 25.90 12.45
CA GLN A 224 -20.65 26.18 12.70
C GLN A 224 -20.00 25.21 13.71
N PRO A 225 -20.60 24.91 14.88
CA PRO A 225 -20.06 23.90 15.78
C PRO A 225 -19.87 22.50 15.16
N GLN A 226 -20.80 22.06 14.30
CA GLN A 226 -20.68 20.78 13.60
C GLN A 226 -19.55 20.77 12.57
N GLN A 227 -19.32 21.91 11.90
CA GLN A 227 -18.22 22.07 10.96
C GLN A 227 -16.86 22.13 11.67
N ASP A 228 -16.78 22.81 12.81
CA ASP A 228 -15.57 22.87 13.64
C ASP A 228 -15.21 21.48 14.18
N ALA A 229 -16.19 20.77 14.73
CA ALA A 229 -16.02 19.39 15.19
C ALA A 229 -15.62 18.44 14.04
N PHE A 230 -16.14 18.68 12.82
CA PHE A 230 -15.72 17.90 11.66
C PHE A 230 -14.27 18.18 11.26
N GLN A 231 -13.81 19.42 11.37
CA GLN A 231 -12.42 19.76 11.09
C GLN A 231 -11.48 19.11 12.11
N GLU A 232 -11.86 19.06 13.39
CA GLU A 232 -11.15 18.29 14.41
C GLU A 232 -11.12 16.78 14.08
N ASP A 233 -12.25 16.22 13.66
CA ASP A 233 -12.32 14.82 13.24
C ASP A 233 -11.40 14.52 12.06
N VAL A 234 -11.28 15.44 11.11
CA VAL A 234 -10.34 15.35 9.99
C VAL A 234 -8.89 15.39 10.48
N THR A 235 -8.53 16.22 11.46
CA THR A 235 -7.16 16.25 12.00
C THR A 235 -6.83 14.97 12.76
N VAL A 236 -7.77 14.45 13.56
CA VAL A 236 -7.64 13.16 14.24
C VAL A 236 -7.48 12.01 13.23
N PHE A 237 -8.32 11.98 12.19
CA PHE A 237 -8.23 10.99 11.13
C PHE A 237 -6.86 11.00 10.43
N ARG A 238 -6.32 12.19 10.13
CA ARG A 238 -4.97 12.37 9.57
C ARG A 238 -3.88 11.88 10.52
N GLY A 239 -4.08 12.07 11.84
CA GLY A 239 -3.16 11.64 12.91
C GLY A 239 -3.18 10.14 13.21
N SER A 240 -4.32 9.46 12.99
CA SER A 240 -4.59 8.06 13.35
C SER A 240 -3.82 6.96 12.57
N GLY A 241 -2.70 7.31 11.91
CA GLY A 241 -1.87 6.37 11.15
C GLY A 241 -2.05 6.48 9.63
N ARG A 242 -2.25 5.36 8.92
CA ARG A 242 -2.07 5.18 7.45
C ARG A 242 -2.93 6.08 6.52
N ASN A 243 -3.66 7.07 7.05
CA ASN A 243 -4.52 7.98 6.30
C ASN A 243 -4.04 9.45 6.27
N ARG A 244 -2.75 9.71 6.56
CA ARG A 244 -2.07 11.02 6.36
C ARG A 244 -2.18 11.61 4.94
N THR A 245 -2.70 10.83 3.99
CA THR A 245 -2.79 11.23 2.58
C THR A 245 -4.04 12.05 2.26
N LEU A 246 -5.02 12.13 3.18
CA LEU A 246 -6.20 12.98 2.99
C LEU A 246 -5.78 14.46 3.03
N MET A 247 -5.92 15.15 1.91
CA MET A 247 -5.53 16.55 1.74
C MET A 247 -6.74 17.48 1.86
N ASP A 248 -6.51 18.75 2.15
CA ASP A 248 -7.59 19.76 2.11
C ASP A 248 -8.21 19.89 0.72
N ALA A 249 -7.41 19.67 -0.33
CA ALA A 249 -7.88 19.60 -1.72
C ALA A 249 -8.89 18.45 -1.96
N ASP A 250 -8.84 17.36 -1.19
CA ASP A 250 -9.83 16.28 -1.28
C ASP A 250 -11.17 16.71 -0.66
N LEU A 251 -11.15 17.53 0.41
CA LEU A 251 -12.38 18.07 1.00
C LEU A 251 -12.96 19.21 0.15
N ALA A 252 -12.10 19.98 -0.50
CA ALA A 252 -12.50 21.07 -1.39
C ALA A 252 -13.39 20.58 -2.54
N ILE A 253 -13.10 19.41 -3.13
CA ILE A 253 -13.96 18.88 -4.21
C ILE A 253 -15.39 18.61 -3.75
N LEU A 254 -15.60 18.24 -2.47
CA LEU A 254 -16.94 18.05 -1.92
C LEU A 254 -17.67 19.38 -1.77
N ARG A 255 -16.98 20.39 -1.25
CA ARG A 255 -17.54 21.74 -1.06
C ARG A 255 -17.89 22.39 -2.40
N ASN A 256 -17.00 22.31 -3.38
CA ASN A 256 -17.22 22.86 -4.72
C ASN A 256 -18.43 22.21 -5.39
N TYR A 257 -18.56 20.89 -5.29
CA TYR A 257 -19.71 20.19 -5.85
C TYR A 257 -21.03 20.59 -5.18
N LEU A 258 -21.05 20.73 -3.84
CA LEU A 258 -22.23 21.20 -3.13
C LEU A 258 -22.63 22.62 -3.55
N GLN A 259 -21.66 23.53 -3.69
CA GLN A 259 -21.90 24.88 -4.19
C GLN A 259 -22.44 24.91 -5.61
N ALA A 260 -21.92 24.07 -6.51
CA ALA A 260 -22.42 23.95 -7.88
C ALA A 260 -23.87 23.44 -7.92
N VAL A 261 -24.16 22.40 -7.15
CA VAL A 261 -25.53 21.84 -7.04
C VAL A 261 -26.51 22.84 -6.44
N GLU A 262 -26.09 23.64 -5.46
CA GLU A 262 -26.90 24.70 -4.87
C GLU A 262 -27.14 25.86 -5.86
N ALA A 263 -26.10 26.28 -6.58
CA ALA A 263 -26.22 27.31 -7.62
C ALA A 263 -27.21 26.90 -8.73
N ASP A 264 -27.16 25.64 -9.18
CA ASP A 264 -28.08 25.11 -10.19
C ASP A 264 -29.53 25.06 -9.69
N GLN A 265 -29.74 24.83 -8.39
CA GLN A 265 -31.06 24.88 -7.76
C GLN A 265 -31.61 26.31 -7.69
N VAL A 266 -30.77 27.28 -7.30
CA VAL A 266 -31.16 28.71 -7.21
C VAL A 266 -31.49 29.29 -8.59
N LEU A 267 -30.78 28.86 -9.64
CA LEU A 267 -31.01 29.31 -11.01
C LEU A 267 -32.16 28.57 -11.73
N GLY A 268 -32.85 27.65 -11.06
CA GLY A 268 -33.99 26.92 -11.63
C GLY A 268 -33.59 25.99 -12.79
N LEU A 269 -32.32 25.58 -12.89
CA LEU A 269 -31.80 24.75 -13.99
C LEU A 269 -32.06 23.25 -13.79
N GLN A 270 -33.11 22.87 -13.05
CA GLN A 270 -33.56 21.48 -12.90
C GLN A 270 -34.21 20.97 -14.21
N GLY A 271 -33.39 20.81 -15.24
CA GLY A 271 -33.79 20.32 -16.55
C GLY A 271 -32.70 19.53 -17.28
N ARG A 272 -31.59 19.20 -16.62
CA ARG A 272 -30.65 18.18 -17.12
C ARG A 272 -30.74 16.95 -16.26
N GLU A 273 -31.35 15.94 -16.86
CA GLU A 273 -31.46 14.58 -16.36
C GLU A 273 -30.14 14.14 -15.71
N GLN A 274 -30.26 13.59 -14.51
CA GLN A 274 -29.27 12.65 -13.99
C GLN A 274 -28.98 11.64 -15.11
N PRO A 275 -27.72 11.28 -15.38
CA PRO A 275 -27.45 10.14 -16.23
C PRO A 275 -28.05 8.92 -15.52
N GLY A 276 -29.26 8.55 -15.94
CA GLY A 276 -29.88 7.30 -15.56
C GLY A 276 -28.88 6.21 -15.89
N PHE A 277 -28.54 5.42 -14.87
CA PHE A 277 -27.91 4.14 -15.10
C PHE A 277 -28.71 3.41 -16.18
N PRO A 278 -28.07 2.82 -17.21
CA PRO A 278 -28.80 2.02 -18.16
C PRO A 278 -29.47 0.88 -17.38
N SER A 279 -30.79 0.93 -17.29
CA SER A 279 -31.60 -0.20 -16.86
C SER A 279 -31.31 -1.32 -17.84
N MET A 280 -30.61 -2.35 -17.38
CA MET A 280 -30.49 -3.63 -18.07
C MET A 280 -31.83 -4.35 -17.97
N GLU A 281 -32.85 -3.80 -18.64
CA GLU A 281 -34.14 -4.43 -18.83
C GLU A 281 -34.44 -4.41 -20.32
N GLY A 282 -34.06 -5.52 -20.93
CA GLY A 282 -34.19 -5.78 -22.36
C GLY A 282 -33.91 -7.23 -22.64
N VAL A 283 -34.51 -8.12 -21.83
CA VAL A 283 -34.67 -9.53 -22.17
C VAL A 283 -35.50 -9.56 -23.46
N ARG A 284 -34.81 -9.63 -24.60
CA ARG A 284 -35.45 -10.04 -25.86
C ARG A 284 -35.59 -11.54 -25.82
N THR A 285 -36.75 -11.97 -25.33
CA THR A 285 -37.32 -13.28 -25.59
C THR A 285 -37.26 -13.56 -27.10
N PHE A 286 -36.47 -14.55 -27.47
CA PHE A 286 -36.44 -15.11 -28.81
C PHE A 286 -37.72 -15.95 -28.96
N VAL A 287 -38.80 -15.33 -29.43
CA VAL A 287 -40.02 -16.04 -29.81
C VAL A 287 -39.83 -16.47 -31.26
N GLY A 288 -39.48 -17.74 -31.44
CA GLY A 288 -39.54 -18.41 -32.74
C GLY A 288 -40.99 -18.43 -33.22
N ALA A 289 -41.26 -17.79 -34.34
CA ALA A 289 -42.50 -17.96 -35.07
C ALA A 289 -42.43 -19.27 -35.89
N PRO A 290 -43.51 -20.06 -35.94
CA PRO A 290 -43.59 -21.27 -36.75
C PRO A 290 -43.90 -20.93 -38.22
N SER A 291 -43.21 -21.57 -39.15
CA SER A 291 -43.66 -21.68 -40.55
C SER A 291 -44.90 -22.56 -40.64
N PRO A 292 -45.85 -22.19 -41.51
CA PRO A 292 -46.37 -23.16 -42.45
C PRO A 292 -46.37 -22.63 -43.90
N ASP A 293 -46.18 -23.58 -44.81
CA ASP A 293 -46.28 -23.53 -46.26
C ASP A 293 -47.57 -22.82 -46.76
N ILE A 294 -47.62 -22.27 -47.99
CA ILE A 294 -48.02 -22.98 -49.25
C ILE A 294 -47.79 -22.07 -50.50
N TYR A 295 -47.44 -22.73 -51.63
CA TYR A 295 -47.66 -22.42 -53.06
C TYR A 295 -46.52 -21.78 -53.88
N SER A 296 -45.63 -22.59 -54.46
CA SER A 296 -45.71 -23.08 -55.86
C SER A 296 -44.57 -24.05 -56.16
#